data_AF-A0AAN7CUA5-F1
#
_entry.id   AF-A0AAN7CUA5-F1
#
_cell.length_a   1.000
_cell.length_b   1.000
_cell.length_c   1.000
_cell.angle_alpha   90.00
_cell.angle_beta   90.00
_cell.angle_gamma   90.00
#
_symmetry.space_group_name_H-M   'P 1'
#
loop_
_entity.id
_entity.type
_entity.pdbx_description
1 polymer ?
#
loop_
_entity_poly.entity_id
_entity_poly.type
_entity_poly.pdbx_seq_one_letter_code
_entity_poly.pdbx_strand_id
1 'polypeptide(L)'
;MTSLIRLVRRPVGAGRENETKSYPENHAQKIATKDSVAATRSRSPSTAVRRTRRRPTFATLPPEIHLLIAENLIYPDALSLKHTNRYFFQLVDTGIELKVEWLMERRLLHLECPSDQRCDLGSDLRFCRGSVKLLMQRRREHIECESRPGLGCLIYGTSTCPHARKLRTRVKKWMRLHAVSQTRWAMFVVYLVPLLIGWVWMVGVMMF
;
A
#
# COMPACT_ATOMS: atom_id res chain seq x y z
N MET A 1 24.83 12.11 -16.16
CA MET A 1 24.66 10.70 -16.54
C MET A 1 23.31 10.23 -16.01
N THR A 2 22.26 10.72 -16.63
CA THR A 2 20.91 10.82 -16.06
C THR A 2 19.96 10.18 -17.05
N SER A 3 19.11 9.26 -16.55
CA SER A 3 17.87 8.84 -17.21
C SER A 3 18.00 7.96 -18.48
N LEU A 4 18.50 6.73 -18.34
CA LEU A 4 18.31 5.65 -19.33
C LEU A 4 17.30 4.56 -18.90
N ILE A 5 16.56 4.75 -17.80
CA ILE A 5 15.63 3.72 -17.29
C ILE A 5 14.21 3.86 -17.90
N ARG A 6 13.97 4.88 -18.75
CA ARG A 6 12.60 5.23 -19.21
C ARG A 6 12.19 4.75 -20.60
N LEU A 7 12.92 3.83 -21.22
CA LEU A 7 12.71 3.45 -22.63
C LEU A 7 12.54 1.94 -22.89
N VAL A 8 11.89 1.22 -21.97
CA VAL A 8 11.30 -0.08 -22.30
C VAL A 8 9.79 0.03 -22.17
N ARG A 9 9.18 0.81 -23.05
CA ARG A 9 7.74 0.74 -23.33
C ARG A 9 7.60 -0.18 -24.54
N ARG A 10 6.92 -1.32 -24.34
CA ARG A 10 6.80 -2.45 -25.29
C ARG A 10 6.35 -2.00 -26.70
N PRO A 11 6.81 -2.66 -27.77
CA PRO A 11 6.06 -2.72 -29.02
C PRO A 11 4.82 -3.62 -28.86
N VAL A 12 3.77 -3.26 -29.58
CA VAL A 12 2.49 -3.95 -29.73
C VAL A 12 2.65 -5.15 -30.68
N GLY A 13 1.94 -6.26 -30.39
CA GLY A 13 1.78 -7.45 -31.24
C GLY A 13 2.72 -8.61 -30.87
N ALA A 14 2.38 -9.88 -30.96
CA ALA A 14 1.21 -10.60 -31.43
C ALA A 14 1.34 -12.05 -30.91
N GLY A 15 0.24 -12.75 -30.62
CA GLY A 15 0.32 -14.19 -30.33
C GLY A 15 -0.81 -14.70 -29.44
N ARG A 16 -1.97 -14.89 -30.04
CA ARG A 16 -3.13 -15.59 -29.49
C ARG A 16 -2.97 -17.08 -29.79
N GLU A 17 -2.76 -17.91 -28.79
CA GLU A 17 -3.01 -19.36 -28.91
C GLU A 17 -3.78 -19.88 -27.69
N ASN A 18 -4.70 -20.79 -28.02
CA ASN A 18 -5.84 -21.19 -27.24
C ASN A 18 -5.48 -22.16 -26.12
N GLU A 19 -6.07 -21.99 -24.92
CA GLU A 19 -6.27 -23.13 -24.02
C GLU A 19 -7.65 -23.05 -23.37
N THR A 20 -8.59 -23.73 -24.02
CA THR A 20 -9.92 -24.08 -23.51
C THR A 20 -9.76 -25.05 -22.33
N LYS A 21 -9.98 -24.56 -21.11
CA LYS A 21 -10.25 -25.43 -19.96
C LYS A 21 -11.73 -25.35 -19.57
N SER A 22 -12.45 -26.36 -20.04
CA SER A 22 -13.75 -26.80 -19.56
C SER A 22 -13.69 -27.11 -18.06
N TYR A 23 -14.58 -26.52 -17.27
CA TYR A 23 -14.94 -27.01 -15.94
C TYR A 23 -16.47 -26.98 -15.79
N PRO A 24 -17.05 -28.00 -15.13
CA PRO A 24 -18.47 -28.35 -15.29
C PRO A 24 -19.43 -27.44 -14.51
N GLU A 25 -20.56 -27.18 -15.15
CA GLU A 25 -21.85 -26.87 -14.52
C GLU A 25 -22.22 -27.97 -13.52
N ASN A 26 -22.61 -27.58 -12.32
CA ASN A 26 -23.73 -28.16 -11.56
C ASN A 26 -23.77 -27.48 -10.18
N HIS A 27 -24.81 -26.66 -9.93
CA HIS A 27 -25.66 -26.87 -8.77
C HIS A 27 -26.95 -26.06 -8.87
N ALA A 28 -28.03 -26.82 -8.83
CA ALA A 28 -29.42 -26.46 -8.90
C ALA A 28 -29.89 -25.52 -7.77
N GLN A 29 -30.68 -24.51 -8.16
CA GLN A 29 -32.11 -24.38 -7.84
C GLN A 29 -32.61 -24.84 -6.45
N LYS A 30 -32.95 -23.85 -5.61
CA LYS A 30 -34.16 -23.77 -4.73
C LYS A 30 -34.04 -22.45 -3.96
N ILE A 31 -34.97 -21.51 -4.03
CA ILE A 31 -36.16 -21.35 -3.17
C ILE A 31 -36.98 -20.21 -3.83
N ALA A 32 -38.11 -20.54 -4.47
CA ALA A 32 -39.47 -20.40 -3.96
C ALA A 32 -40.06 -18.97 -4.09
N THR A 33 -40.93 -18.85 -5.10
CA THR A 33 -41.98 -17.86 -5.30
C THR A 33 -43.11 -17.99 -4.27
N LYS A 34 -43.50 -16.87 -3.65
CA LYS A 34 -44.77 -16.55 -2.96
C LYS A 34 -44.68 -15.05 -2.61
N ASP A 35 -45.62 -14.13 -2.81
CA ASP A 35 -47.06 -14.19 -3.03
C ASP A 35 -47.53 -12.96 -3.86
N SER A 36 -48.74 -13.10 -4.39
CA SER A 36 -49.49 -12.18 -5.24
C SER A 36 -50.17 -11.02 -4.50
N VAL A 37 -50.18 -9.86 -5.18
CA VAL A 37 -51.29 -8.90 -5.40
C VAL A 37 -52.13 -8.42 -4.20
N ALA A 38 -52.04 -7.11 -3.92
CA ALA A 38 -53.20 -6.29 -3.54
C ALA A 38 -52.98 -4.83 -3.96
N ALA A 39 -53.88 -4.33 -4.79
CA ALA A 39 -53.98 -2.94 -5.21
C ALA A 39 -54.40 -2.02 -4.06
N THR A 40 -54.05 -0.72 -4.13
CA THR A 40 -55.00 0.42 -4.02
C THR A 40 -54.31 1.75 -3.64
N ARG A 41 -54.69 2.80 -4.38
CA ARG A 41 -54.66 4.25 -4.08
C ARG A 41 -53.34 5.03 -4.09
N SER A 42 -53.15 5.71 -5.21
CA SER A 42 -52.93 7.16 -5.32
C SER A 42 -52.72 7.94 -4.01
N ARG A 43 -51.47 8.30 -3.74
CA ARG A 43 -51.14 9.61 -3.17
C ARG A 43 -49.73 9.97 -3.59
N SER A 44 -49.62 10.96 -4.45
CA SER A 44 -48.37 11.61 -4.79
C SER A 44 -47.87 12.41 -3.58
N PRO A 45 -46.66 12.15 -3.08
CA PRO A 45 -45.84 13.20 -2.56
C PRO A 45 -44.91 13.62 -3.71
N SER A 46 -44.98 14.89 -4.10
CA SER A 46 -43.92 15.57 -4.84
C SER A 46 -42.66 15.64 -3.98
N THR A 47 -42.07 14.50 -3.65
CA THR A 47 -40.72 14.41 -3.11
C THR A 47 -39.79 14.69 -4.27
N ALA A 48 -39.25 15.90 -4.30
CA ALA A 48 -38.14 16.27 -5.16
C ALA A 48 -37.04 15.21 -5.01
N VAL A 49 -36.98 14.28 -5.96
CA VAL A 49 -35.90 13.33 -6.10
C VAL A 49 -34.67 14.15 -6.46
N ARG A 50 -33.94 14.65 -5.46
CA ARG A 50 -32.55 15.05 -5.63
C ARG A 50 -31.83 13.81 -6.13
N ARG A 51 -31.71 13.70 -7.46
CA ARG A 51 -30.81 12.75 -8.11
C ARG A 51 -29.41 13.13 -7.66
N THR A 52 -28.97 12.56 -6.54
CA THR A 52 -27.56 12.57 -6.18
C THR A 52 -26.86 11.87 -7.32
N ARG A 53 -26.28 12.64 -8.25
CA ARG A 53 -25.42 12.08 -9.30
C ARG A 53 -24.31 11.35 -8.57
N ARG A 54 -24.42 10.01 -8.49
CA ARG A 54 -23.37 9.17 -7.93
C ARG A 54 -22.13 9.45 -8.75
N ARG A 55 -21.05 9.87 -8.10
CA ARG A 55 -19.78 10.09 -8.79
C ARG A 55 -19.40 8.78 -9.46
N PRO A 56 -18.96 8.81 -10.73
CA PRO A 56 -18.45 7.60 -11.36
C PRO A 56 -17.34 7.04 -10.48
N THR A 57 -17.47 5.77 -10.12
CA THR A 57 -16.47 5.04 -9.37
C THR A 57 -15.65 4.20 -10.34
N PHE A 58 -14.49 3.72 -9.91
CA PHE A 58 -13.68 2.83 -10.73
C PHE A 58 -14.51 1.65 -11.28
N ALA A 59 -15.29 0.99 -10.43
CA ALA A 59 -16.15 -0.14 -10.82
C ALA A 59 -17.28 0.18 -11.82
N THR A 60 -17.58 1.46 -12.06
CA THR A 60 -18.58 1.87 -13.07
C THR A 60 -17.99 2.09 -14.46
N LEU A 61 -16.67 1.93 -14.61
CA LEU A 61 -16.01 2.02 -15.91
C LEU A 61 -16.36 0.78 -16.78
N PRO A 62 -16.33 0.92 -18.11
CA PRO A 62 -16.46 -0.22 -19.01
C PRO A 62 -15.33 -1.25 -18.81
N PRO A 63 -15.59 -2.54 -19.05
CA PRO A 63 -14.59 -3.60 -18.94
C PRO A 63 -13.31 -3.36 -19.76
N GLU A 64 -13.43 -2.73 -20.93
CA GLU A 64 -12.31 -2.39 -21.82
C GLU A 64 -11.34 -1.44 -21.11
N ILE A 65 -11.87 -0.47 -20.37
CA ILE A 65 -11.05 0.46 -19.58
C ILE A 65 -10.39 -0.27 -18.41
N HIS A 66 -11.09 -1.20 -17.77
CA HIS A 66 -10.49 -2.02 -16.72
C HIS A 66 -9.34 -2.89 -17.25
N LEU A 67 -9.48 -3.48 -18.43
CA LEU A 67 -8.42 -4.26 -19.09
C LEU A 67 -7.21 -3.39 -19.40
N LEU A 68 -7.42 -2.24 -20.05
CA LEU A 68 -6.34 -1.29 -20.34
C LEU A 68 -5.61 -0.84 -19.07
N ILE A 69 -6.33 -0.63 -17.97
CA ILE A 69 -5.70 -0.27 -16.70
C ILE A 69 -4.89 -1.45 -16.16
N ALA A 70 -5.46 -2.65 -16.16
CA ALA A 70 -4.78 -3.85 -15.66
C ALA A 70 -3.47 -4.16 -16.42
N GLU A 71 -3.45 -3.97 -17.74
CA GLU A 71 -2.26 -4.16 -18.59
C GLU A 71 -1.10 -3.21 -18.25
N ASN A 72 -1.41 -2.04 -17.66
CA ASN A 72 -0.40 -1.05 -17.29
C ASN A 72 0.06 -1.15 -15.83
N LEU A 73 -0.46 -2.10 -15.05
CA LEU A 73 -0.08 -2.28 -13.65
C LEU A 73 1.12 -3.21 -13.52
N ILE A 74 2.07 -2.84 -12.67
CA ILE A 74 3.14 -3.75 -12.26
C ILE A 74 2.61 -4.85 -11.33
N TYR A 75 3.35 -5.96 -11.21
CA TYR A 75 2.90 -7.15 -10.48
C TYR A 75 2.25 -6.89 -9.11
N PRO A 76 2.86 -6.15 -8.17
CA PRO A 76 2.24 -5.92 -6.86
C PRO A 76 0.91 -5.16 -6.92
N ASP A 77 0.76 -4.26 -7.89
CA ASP A 77 -0.42 -3.41 -8.03
C ASP A 77 -1.54 -4.17 -8.76
N ALA A 78 -1.19 -4.96 -9.79
CA ALA A 78 -2.09 -5.88 -10.46
C ALA A 78 -2.64 -6.94 -9.49
N LEU A 79 -1.77 -7.56 -8.68
CA LEU A 79 -2.18 -8.53 -7.66
C LEU A 79 -3.12 -7.90 -6.63
N SER A 80 -2.84 -6.66 -6.21
CA SER A 80 -3.72 -5.93 -5.30
C SER A 80 -5.09 -5.69 -5.93
N LEU A 81 -5.14 -5.27 -7.20
CA LEU A 81 -6.40 -5.06 -7.94
C LEU A 81 -7.20 -6.37 -8.06
N LYS A 82 -6.54 -7.46 -8.43
CA LYS A 82 -7.11 -8.80 -8.56
C LYS A 82 -7.83 -9.25 -7.28
N HIS A 83 -7.30 -8.89 -6.10
CA HIS A 83 -7.88 -9.27 -4.81
C HIS A 83 -8.89 -8.26 -4.23
N THR A 84 -9.26 -7.20 -4.95
CA THR A 84 -10.26 -6.23 -4.45
C THR A 84 -11.70 -6.74 -4.52
N ASN A 85 -12.06 -7.45 -5.59
CA ASN A 85 -13.40 -8.04 -5.76
C ASN A 85 -13.36 -9.24 -6.72
N ARG A 86 -14.45 -10.02 -6.78
CA ARG A 86 -14.56 -11.21 -7.62
C ARG A 86 -14.47 -10.91 -9.13
N TYR A 87 -14.93 -9.74 -9.57
CA TYR A 87 -14.87 -9.32 -10.97
C TYR A 87 -13.42 -9.13 -11.43
N PHE A 88 -12.62 -8.34 -10.70
CA PHE A 88 -11.21 -8.14 -10.98
C PHE A 88 -10.38 -9.40 -10.77
N PHE A 89 -10.80 -10.30 -9.88
CA PHE A 89 -10.14 -11.59 -9.71
C PHE A 89 -10.13 -12.41 -11.00
N GLN A 90 -11.21 -12.33 -11.78
CA GLN A 90 -11.36 -13.03 -13.06
C GLN A 90 -10.78 -12.23 -14.24
N LEU A 91 -10.81 -10.90 -14.16
CA LEU A 91 -10.38 -10.02 -15.25
C LEU A 91 -8.87 -9.79 -15.29
N VAL A 92 -8.23 -9.63 -14.13
CA VAL A 92 -6.83 -9.20 -14.04
C VAL A 92 -5.91 -10.41 -14.13
N ASP A 93 -5.04 -10.39 -15.14
CA ASP A 93 -3.98 -11.39 -15.27
C ASP A 93 -2.73 -10.98 -14.47
N THR A 94 -2.20 -11.96 -13.73
CA THR A 94 -0.97 -11.85 -12.93
C THR A 94 -0.04 -13.01 -13.30
N GLY A 95 0.11 -13.20 -14.61
CA GLY A 95 0.92 -14.25 -15.21
C GLY A 95 2.42 -14.15 -14.87
N ILE A 96 3.17 -15.13 -15.37
CA ILE A 96 4.61 -15.27 -15.11
C ILE A 96 5.38 -14.07 -15.66
N GLU A 97 5.01 -13.55 -16.83
CA GLU A 97 5.67 -12.40 -17.46
C GLU A 97 5.73 -11.20 -16.52
N LEU A 98 4.61 -10.86 -15.89
CA LEU A 98 4.52 -9.72 -15.00
C LEU A 98 5.39 -9.88 -13.74
N LYS A 99 5.51 -11.11 -13.22
CA LYS A 99 6.38 -11.45 -12.09
C LYS A 99 7.85 -11.30 -12.47
N VAL A 100 8.23 -11.83 -13.64
CA VAL A 100 9.60 -11.77 -14.15
C VAL A 100 9.99 -10.32 -14.43
N GLU A 101 9.14 -9.56 -15.13
CA GLU A 101 9.36 -8.14 -15.41
C GLU A 101 9.58 -7.35 -14.13
N TRP A 102 8.75 -7.58 -13.11
CA TRP A 102 8.93 -6.95 -11.80
C TRP A 102 10.25 -7.32 -11.11
N LEU A 103 10.64 -8.60 -11.14
CA LEU A 103 11.93 -9.04 -10.58
C LEU A 103 13.13 -8.46 -11.34
N MET A 104 13.03 -8.36 -12.67
CA MET A 104 14.05 -7.74 -13.52
C MET A 104 14.20 -6.26 -13.19
N GLU A 105 13.10 -5.52 -13.11
CA GLU A 105 13.10 -4.10 -12.73
C GLU A 105 13.77 -3.89 -11.37
N ARG A 106 13.45 -4.73 -10.37
CA ARG A 106 14.09 -4.67 -9.05
C ARG A 106 15.60 -4.88 -9.12
N ARG A 107 16.06 -5.82 -9.96
CA ARG A 107 17.50 -6.08 -10.15
C ARG A 107 18.19 -4.90 -10.83
N LEU A 108 17.55 -4.29 -11.84
CA LEU A 108 18.06 -3.11 -12.54
C LEU A 108 18.17 -1.90 -11.60
N LEU A 109 17.23 -1.75 -10.66
CA LEU A 109 17.26 -0.71 -9.65
C LEU A 109 18.20 -1.03 -8.47
N HIS A 110 18.92 -2.16 -8.53
CA HIS A 110 19.80 -2.65 -7.46
C HIS A 110 19.10 -2.70 -6.10
N LEU A 111 17.81 -3.08 -6.11
CA LEU A 111 17.04 -3.36 -4.92
C LEU A 111 17.27 -4.80 -4.48
N GLU A 112 16.83 -5.11 -3.27
CA GLU A 112 16.91 -6.48 -2.75
C GLU A 112 16.00 -7.41 -3.57
N CYS A 113 16.57 -8.50 -4.06
CA CYS A 113 15.85 -9.56 -4.75
C CYS A 113 15.56 -10.71 -3.78
N PRO A 114 14.48 -11.48 -4.00
CA PRO A 114 14.17 -12.63 -3.15
C PRO A 114 15.34 -13.61 -3.14
N SER A 115 15.85 -13.93 -1.94
CA SER A 115 17.03 -14.77 -1.72
C SER A 115 16.71 -16.27 -1.69
N ASP A 116 15.44 -16.65 -1.84
CA ASP A 116 15.00 -18.03 -1.70
C ASP A 116 15.30 -18.84 -2.97
N GLN A 117 15.94 -20.00 -2.82
CA GLN A 117 16.19 -20.95 -3.93
C GLN A 117 14.89 -21.56 -4.52
N ARG A 118 13.71 -21.18 -4.02
CA ARG A 118 12.40 -21.75 -4.37
C ARG A 118 11.39 -20.68 -4.80
N CYS A 119 11.82 -19.73 -5.63
CA CYS A 119 10.93 -18.73 -6.21
C CYS A 119 10.04 -19.38 -7.30
N ASP A 120 8.92 -19.96 -6.88
CA ASP A 120 7.97 -20.61 -7.77
C ASP A 120 7.07 -19.55 -8.46
N LEU A 121 7.34 -19.27 -9.73
CA LEU A 121 6.60 -18.28 -10.54
C LEU A 121 5.18 -18.76 -10.93
N GLY A 122 4.89 -20.05 -10.82
CA GLY A 122 3.70 -20.68 -11.39
C GLY A 122 2.35 -20.24 -10.80
N SER A 123 2.30 -19.69 -9.58
CA SER A 123 1.06 -19.14 -9.02
C SER A 123 1.34 -17.98 -8.08
N ASP A 124 0.39 -17.06 -7.92
CA ASP A 124 0.55 -15.92 -7.00
C ASP A 124 0.75 -16.38 -5.56
N LEU A 125 0.03 -17.42 -5.14
CA LEU A 125 0.16 -17.97 -3.80
C LEU A 125 1.56 -18.51 -3.53
N ARG A 126 2.16 -19.24 -4.48
CA ARG A 126 3.53 -19.76 -4.32
C ARG A 126 4.57 -18.67 -4.43
N PHE A 127 4.38 -17.74 -5.38
CA PHE A 127 5.31 -16.63 -5.58
C PHE A 127 5.37 -15.69 -4.38
N CYS A 128 4.23 -15.42 -3.73
CA CYS A 128 4.17 -14.55 -2.56
C CYS A 128 4.61 -15.23 -1.26
N ARG A 129 5.03 -16.50 -1.27
CA ARG A 129 5.59 -17.17 -0.08
C ARG A 129 7.02 -16.66 0.19
N GLY A 130 7.37 -16.54 1.47
CA GLY A 130 8.73 -16.17 1.90
C GLY A 130 9.05 -14.68 1.71
N SER A 131 10.23 -14.42 1.14
CA SER A 131 10.82 -13.08 1.05
C SER A 131 10.00 -12.08 0.21
N VAL A 132 9.25 -12.53 -0.80
CA VAL A 132 8.44 -11.66 -1.67
C VAL A 132 7.37 -10.89 -0.88
N LYS A 133 6.74 -11.52 0.13
CA LYS A 133 5.77 -10.84 1.00
C LYS A 133 6.40 -9.65 1.72
N LEU A 134 7.63 -9.82 2.22
CA LEU A 134 8.39 -8.76 2.89
C LEU A 134 8.79 -7.66 1.91
N LEU A 135 9.20 -8.00 0.69
CA LEU A 135 9.50 -7.01 -0.36
C LEU A 135 8.26 -6.16 -0.70
N MET A 136 7.10 -6.80 -0.87
CA MET A 136 5.85 -6.08 -1.09
C MET A 136 5.47 -5.18 0.08
N GLN A 137 5.69 -5.62 1.32
CA GLN A 137 5.44 -4.80 2.51
C GLN A 137 6.38 -3.60 2.57
N ARG A 138 7.70 -3.81 2.36
CA ARG A 138 8.70 -2.73 2.32
C ARG A 138 8.42 -1.71 1.22
N ARG A 139 7.93 -2.16 0.05
CA ARG A 139 7.45 -1.27 -1.00
C ARG A 139 6.28 -0.42 -0.50
N ARG A 140 5.23 -1.00 0.10
CA ARG A 140 4.07 -0.24 0.62
C ARG A 140 4.43 0.76 1.72
N GLU A 141 5.41 0.41 2.55
CA GLU A 141 5.91 1.27 3.63
C GLU A 141 6.92 2.31 3.13
N HIS A 142 7.20 2.36 1.81
CA HIS A 142 8.17 3.25 1.18
C HIS A 142 9.60 3.14 1.75
N ILE A 143 9.95 2.03 2.41
CA ILE A 143 11.26 1.82 3.04
C ILE A 143 12.37 1.86 1.97
N GLU A 144 12.10 1.26 0.80
CA GLU A 144 13.04 1.23 -0.33
C GLU A 144 13.26 2.61 -0.97
N CYS A 145 12.32 3.56 -0.76
CA CYS A 145 12.45 4.94 -1.25
C CYS A 145 13.33 5.79 -0.32
N GLU A 146 13.39 5.45 0.97
CA GLU A 146 14.15 6.19 1.98
C GLU A 146 15.63 5.76 2.01
N SER A 147 15.93 4.52 1.61
CA SER A 147 17.26 3.93 1.75
C SER A 147 18.30 4.50 0.78
N ARG A 148 17.91 5.09 -0.36
CA ARG A 148 18.84 5.63 -1.37
C ARG A 148 18.52 7.07 -1.78
N PRO A 149 19.43 8.04 -1.54
CA PRO A 149 19.25 9.40 -2.04
C PRO A 149 19.35 9.41 -3.59
N GLY A 150 18.34 9.98 -4.26
CA GLY A 150 18.32 10.14 -5.72
C GLY A 150 17.42 9.17 -6.49
N LEU A 151 16.95 8.07 -5.88
CA LEU A 151 16.03 7.12 -6.53
C LEU A 151 14.59 7.67 -6.65
N GLY A 152 14.21 8.57 -5.74
CA GLY A 152 12.85 9.09 -5.64
C GLY A 152 11.86 8.09 -5.02
N CYS A 153 10.60 8.18 -5.42
CA CYS A 153 9.51 7.35 -4.90
C CYS A 153 9.16 6.25 -5.89
N LEU A 154 9.54 5.02 -5.58
CA LEU A 154 9.31 3.85 -6.44
C LEU A 154 7.82 3.53 -6.65
N ILE A 155 6.95 3.82 -5.68
CA ILE A 155 5.51 3.53 -5.79
C ILE A 155 4.79 4.50 -6.74
N TYR A 156 5.17 5.77 -6.71
CA TYR A 156 4.48 6.82 -7.49
C TYR A 156 5.25 7.24 -8.74
N GLY A 157 6.48 6.74 -8.93
CA GLY A 157 7.36 7.17 -10.02
C GLY A 157 7.80 8.63 -9.94
N THR A 158 7.72 9.26 -8.75
CA THR A 158 8.07 10.68 -8.53
C THR A 158 9.52 10.84 -8.08
N SER A 159 10.13 12.00 -8.32
CA SER A 159 11.52 12.28 -7.88
C SER A 159 11.66 12.43 -6.36
N THR A 160 10.57 12.68 -5.65
CA THR A 160 10.55 12.84 -4.19
C THR A 160 9.51 11.94 -3.55
N CYS A 161 9.85 11.36 -2.40
CA CYS A 161 8.93 10.53 -1.63
C CYS A 161 8.24 11.36 -0.53
N PRO A 162 6.90 11.43 -0.50
CA PRO A 162 6.18 12.17 0.55
C PRO A 162 6.31 11.49 1.92
N HIS A 163 6.53 10.17 1.95
CA HIS A 163 6.66 9.41 3.19
C HIS A 163 7.99 9.69 3.91
N ALA A 164 9.09 9.82 3.16
CA ALA A 164 10.42 10.17 3.69
C ALA A 164 10.42 11.44 4.55
N ARG A 165 9.63 12.45 4.15
CA ARG A 165 9.51 13.71 4.90
C ARG A 165 8.84 13.51 6.25
N LYS A 166 7.90 12.56 6.38
CA LYS A 166 7.17 12.29 7.62
C LYS A 166 8.06 11.59 8.66
N LEU A 167 8.92 10.67 8.26
CA LEU A 167 9.82 10.00 9.21
C LEU A 167 10.86 10.98 9.75
N ARG A 168 11.52 11.76 8.87
CA ARG A 168 12.50 12.78 9.29
C ARG A 168 11.90 13.82 10.25
N THR A 169 10.67 14.23 10.01
CA THR A 169 9.96 15.17 10.91
C THR A 169 9.56 14.52 12.24
N ARG A 170 9.16 13.24 12.26
CA ARG A 170 8.91 12.48 13.49
C ARG A 170 10.18 12.28 14.31
N VAL A 171 11.28 11.86 13.69
CA VAL A 171 12.59 11.69 14.37
C VAL A 171 13.07 13.02 14.93
N LYS A 172 12.97 14.13 14.17
CA LYS A 172 13.33 15.46 14.66
C LYS A 172 12.41 15.93 15.81
N LYS A 173 11.14 15.52 15.83
CA LYS A 173 10.22 15.81 16.94
C LYS A 173 10.57 14.97 18.18
N TRP A 174 10.86 13.68 18.00
CA TRP A 174 11.29 12.78 19.06
C TRP A 174 12.62 13.22 19.68
N MET A 175 13.62 13.55 18.87
CA MET A 175 14.89 14.12 19.33
C MET A 175 14.71 15.39 20.14
N ARG A 176 13.81 16.30 19.72
CA ARG A 176 13.49 17.52 20.47
C ARG A 176 12.83 17.22 21.82
N LEU A 177 11.91 16.26 21.86
CA LEU A 177 11.29 15.84 23.13
C LEU A 177 12.31 15.19 24.07
N HIS A 178 13.21 14.37 23.52
CA HIS A 178 14.25 13.73 24.32
C HIS A 178 15.30 14.72 24.83
N ALA A 179 15.67 15.71 24.01
CA ALA A 179 16.55 16.81 24.40
C ALA A 179 15.93 17.70 25.49
N VAL A 180 14.64 18.02 25.40
CA VAL A 180 13.91 18.75 26.45
C VAL A 180 13.82 17.96 27.75
N SER A 181 13.69 16.63 27.67
CA SER A 181 13.74 15.77 28.86
C SER A 181 15.11 15.87 29.55
N GLN A 182 16.20 15.74 28.78
CA GLN A 182 17.56 15.78 29.31
C GLN A 182 17.93 17.14 29.92
N THR A 183 17.48 18.26 29.32
CA THR A 183 17.72 19.60 29.88
C THR A 183 16.92 19.86 31.15
N ARG A 184 15.72 19.28 31.31
CA ARG A 184 14.93 19.39 32.55
C ARG A 184 15.58 18.65 33.72
N TRP A 185 16.15 17.46 33.47
CA TRP A 185 16.92 16.74 34.49
C TRP A 185 18.19 17.49 34.88
N ALA A 186 18.93 18.06 33.92
CA ALA A 186 20.11 18.86 34.21
C ALA A 186 19.78 20.10 35.06
N MET A 187 18.71 20.82 34.76
CA MET A 187 18.26 21.97 35.56
C MET A 187 17.86 21.56 36.98
N PHE A 188 17.15 20.43 37.15
CA PHE A 188 16.79 19.93 38.47
C PHE A 188 18.02 19.63 39.32
N VAL A 189 19.03 18.95 38.76
CA VAL A 189 20.27 18.63 39.48
C VAL A 189 21.05 19.91 39.83
N VAL A 190 21.18 20.86 38.90
CA VAL A 190 21.96 22.09 39.12
C VAL A 190 21.33 23.01 40.17
N TYR A 191 20.00 23.11 40.24
CA TYR A 191 19.35 24.04 41.17
C TYR A 191 18.94 23.41 42.50
N LEU A 192 18.44 22.16 42.49
CA LEU A 192 17.86 21.56 43.70
C LEU A 192 18.93 20.91 44.60
N VAL A 193 20.01 20.37 44.03
CA VAL A 193 21.07 19.74 44.83
C VAL A 193 21.82 20.77 45.70
N PRO A 194 22.24 21.95 45.19
CA PRO A 194 22.88 22.96 46.03
C PRO A 194 21.94 23.54 47.08
N LEU A 195 20.65 23.69 46.75
CA LEU A 195 19.62 24.13 47.70
C LEU A 195 19.48 23.16 48.86
N LEU A 196 19.43 21.85 48.60
CA LEU A 196 19.35 20.82 49.63
C LEU A 196 20.64 20.76 50.46
N ILE A 197 21.81 20.83 49.82
CA ILE A 197 23.10 20.85 50.53
C ILE A 197 23.19 22.07 51.45
N GLY A 198 22.84 23.27 50.94
CA GLY A 198 22.81 24.49 51.73
C GLY A 198 21.82 24.42 52.89
N TRP A 199 20.64 23.84 52.68
CA TRP A 199 19.63 23.68 53.71
C TRP A 199 20.08 22.73 54.83
N VAL A 200 20.67 21.59 54.47
CA VAL A 200 21.26 20.64 55.44
C VAL A 200 22.38 21.30 56.24
N TRP A 201 23.22 22.10 55.59
CA TRP A 201 24.31 22.82 56.25
C TRP A 201 23.78 23.85 57.26
N MET A 202 22.76 24.63 56.88
CA MET A 202 22.11 25.60 57.76
C MET A 202 21.45 24.95 58.99
N VAL A 203 20.75 23.82 58.81
CA VAL A 203 20.13 23.08 59.92
C VAL A 203 21.20 22.48 60.85
N GLY A 204 22.29 21.96 60.28
CA GLY A 204 23.41 21.41 61.06
C GLY A 204 24.11 22.47 61.90
N VAL A 205 24.33 23.67 61.35
CA VAL A 205 24.88 24.82 62.10
C VAL A 205 23.91 25.33 63.17
N MET A 206 22.60 25.18 62.98
CA MET A 206 21.60 25.63 63.96
C MET A 206 21.35 24.63 65.10
N MET A 207 21.72 23.36 64.92
CA MET A 207 21.62 22.31 65.95
C MET A 207 22.89 22.13 66.81
N PHE A 208 23.99 22.81 66.45
CA PHE A 208 25.24 22.84 67.20
C PHE A 208 25.40 24.18 67.92
#